data_AF-A0A1Z5L283-F1
#
_entry.id   AF-A0A1Z5L283-F1
#
_cell.length_a   1.000
_cell.length_b   1.000
_cell.length_c   1.000
_cell.angle_alpha   90.00
_cell.angle_beta   90.00
_cell.angle_gamma   90.00
#
_symmetry.space_group_name_H-M   'P 1'
#
loop_
_entity.id
_entity.type
_entity.pdbx_description
1 polymer ?
#
loop_
_entity_poly.entity_id
_entity_poly.type
_entity_poly.pdbx_seq_one_letter_code
_entity_poly.pdbx_strand_id
1 'polypeptide(L)'
;MTRYNNKTYRVDDIGWNLKPSSTFTSRNGEEITYMDYYKKMYNIQINDTAQPLLIHRPRERKGVETQAGEGEERLICLVPELCMLTGLTDEMRADHRIMKDIAGHTRVNPTQRQHALMQFVKRVNDCPEAMKILSDWGVKLHCNPIALDGRILQEEKIMMKSKSYFHNGTADWGRLLSQDSVISAVHLENWVVVFSKRDTQRAKGYVDMMIRICPSMGIQVKQPLTKELPNDSTDSYLRAIKDVLNQRVQVVVCIFPTSRDDRYSAVKRLCCVDMPVPSQVIISNTIGKPDKLRSVVQKIALQINCKLGGELWAVEVPMNNVMVVGVDVYHDTTKANRSVLGFVASLNQSLTRWFSKCTFQDKGKELVSSLKICMLEAVVKYYEVNHKRPDRIFLFRDGVGDGQLSYVSEFEVDQLIQSFANVSPDYKPKVAV
;
A
#
# COMPACT_ATOMS: atom_id res chain seq x y z
N MET A 1 7.09 24.14 -7.19
CA MET A 1 7.89 24.38 -8.41
C MET A 1 7.69 25.82 -8.85
N THR A 2 8.76 26.53 -9.16
CA THR A 2 8.73 27.91 -9.65
C THR A 2 8.85 27.92 -11.18
N ARG A 3 7.91 28.56 -11.89
CA ARG A 3 7.88 28.54 -13.37
C ARG A 3 9.02 29.30 -14.03
N TYR A 4 9.50 30.36 -13.39
CA TYR A 4 10.49 31.27 -13.97
C TYR A 4 11.90 30.66 -14.08
N ASN A 5 12.18 29.56 -13.38
CA ASN A 5 13.47 28.86 -13.41
C ASN A 5 13.35 27.33 -13.37
N ASN A 6 12.13 26.79 -13.41
CA ASN A 6 11.82 25.36 -13.30
C ASN A 6 12.46 24.65 -12.10
N LYS A 7 12.75 25.38 -11.01
CA LYS A 7 13.29 24.78 -9.77
C LYS A 7 12.17 24.26 -8.88
N THR A 8 12.46 23.17 -8.18
CA THR A 8 11.58 22.56 -7.19
C THR A 8 12.12 22.83 -5.79
N TYR A 9 11.21 23.13 -4.86
CA TYR A 9 11.50 23.45 -3.48
C TYR A 9 10.53 22.69 -2.59
N ARG A 10 10.98 22.27 -1.42
CA ARG A 10 10.11 21.74 -0.37
C ARG A 10 9.70 22.91 0.52
N VAL A 11 8.41 23.14 0.68
CA VAL A 11 7.92 24.17 1.61
C VAL A 11 8.08 23.61 3.03
N ASP A 12 8.93 24.23 3.83
CA ASP A 12 9.19 23.84 5.21
C ASP A 12 8.40 24.71 6.21
N ASP A 13 8.00 25.92 5.82
CA ASP A 13 7.22 26.85 6.66
C ASP A 13 6.49 27.93 5.83
N ILE A 14 5.61 28.69 6.48
CA ILE A 14 4.97 29.89 5.92
C ILE A 14 5.35 31.10 6.77
N GLY A 15 6.08 32.04 6.18
CA GLY A 15 6.46 33.31 6.78
C GLY A 15 5.31 34.31 6.74
N TRP A 16 4.35 34.19 7.65
CA TRP A 16 3.18 35.08 7.75
C TRP A 16 3.53 36.55 8.02
N ASN A 17 4.70 36.80 8.57
CA ASN A 17 5.26 38.12 8.85
C ASN A 17 6.04 38.72 7.66
N LEU A 18 6.33 37.94 6.63
CA LEU A 18 7.08 38.37 5.45
C LEU A 18 6.12 38.59 4.28
N LYS A 19 6.37 39.65 3.51
CA LYS A 19 5.56 40.03 2.35
C LYS A 19 6.46 40.27 1.13
N PRO A 20 5.93 40.28 -0.09
CA PRO A 20 6.67 40.68 -1.28
C PRO A 20 7.34 42.07 -1.19
N SER A 21 6.76 42.99 -0.39
CA SER A 21 7.33 44.31 -0.11
C SER A 21 8.46 44.31 0.92
N SER A 22 8.66 43.21 1.65
CA SER A 22 9.79 43.06 2.57
C SER A 22 11.11 43.00 1.79
N THR A 23 12.20 43.44 2.42
CA THR A 23 13.54 43.42 1.85
C THR A 23 14.33 42.18 2.25
N PHE A 24 15.33 41.84 1.44
CA PHE A 24 16.37 40.87 1.78
C PHE A 24 17.71 41.34 1.22
N THR A 25 18.80 40.90 1.84
CA THR A 25 20.15 41.21 1.37
C THR A 25 20.50 40.31 0.18
N SER A 26 20.72 40.93 -0.98
CA SER A 26 21.20 40.27 -2.19
C SER A 26 22.62 39.72 -2.01
N ARG A 27 23.03 38.80 -2.90
CA ARG A 27 24.41 38.29 -2.96
C ARG A 27 25.45 39.40 -3.11
N ASN A 28 25.06 40.55 -3.65
CA ASN A 28 25.93 41.70 -3.87
C ASN A 28 25.93 42.68 -2.68
N GLY A 29 25.27 42.34 -1.56
CA GLY A 29 25.16 43.18 -0.37
C GLY A 29 24.07 44.27 -0.44
N GLU A 30 23.40 44.44 -1.58
CA GLU A 30 22.29 45.39 -1.74
C GLU A 30 21.01 44.88 -1.05
N GLU A 31 20.33 45.73 -0.28
CA GLU A 31 18.96 45.46 0.16
C GLU A 31 17.99 45.71 -0.99
N ILE A 32 17.21 44.69 -1.33
CA ILE A 32 16.21 44.75 -2.39
C ILE A 32 14.92 44.11 -1.91
N THR A 33 13.77 44.65 -2.35
CA THR A 33 12.48 44.01 -2.07
C THR A 33 12.32 42.73 -2.89
N TYR A 34 11.52 41.77 -2.42
CA TYR A 34 11.22 40.59 -3.24
C TYR A 34 10.56 40.99 -4.57
N MET A 35 9.67 41.99 -4.56
CA MET A 35 9.03 42.53 -5.77
C MET A 35 10.05 43.05 -6.78
N ASP A 36 10.97 43.91 -6.34
CA ASP A 36 11.97 44.51 -7.24
C ASP A 36 12.96 43.47 -7.74
N TYR A 37 13.32 42.48 -6.91
CA TYR A 37 14.16 41.37 -7.32
C TYR A 37 13.51 40.56 -8.46
N TYR A 38 12.24 40.15 -8.31
CA TYR A 38 11.55 39.38 -9.35
C TYR A 38 11.32 40.19 -10.62
N LYS A 39 11.07 41.51 -10.50
CA LYS A 39 10.96 42.41 -11.64
C LYS A 39 12.29 42.59 -12.36
N LYS A 40 13.40 42.78 -11.64
CA LYS A 40 14.74 43.00 -12.22
C LYS A 40 15.33 41.73 -12.83
N MET A 41 15.19 40.57 -12.17
CA MET A 41 15.83 39.32 -12.60
C MET A 41 15.02 38.51 -13.60
N TYR A 42 13.69 38.51 -13.47
CA TYR A 42 12.81 37.65 -14.25
C TYR A 42 11.76 38.42 -15.06
N ASN A 43 11.72 39.76 -14.94
CA ASN A 43 10.70 40.63 -15.55
C ASN A 43 9.27 40.22 -15.15
N ILE A 44 9.08 39.86 -13.89
CA ILE A 44 7.78 39.42 -13.34
C ILE A 44 7.25 40.46 -12.36
N GLN A 45 6.01 40.89 -12.57
CA GLN A 45 5.27 41.75 -11.66
C GLN A 45 4.42 40.90 -10.72
N ILE A 46 4.60 41.09 -9.41
CA ILE A 46 3.80 40.47 -8.36
C ILE A 46 2.53 41.31 -8.17
N ASN A 47 1.36 40.68 -8.22
CA ASN A 47 0.08 41.38 -8.13
C ASN A 47 -0.38 41.54 -6.68
N ASP A 48 -0.29 40.48 -5.87
CA ASP A 48 -0.66 40.55 -4.45
C ASP A 48 0.57 40.91 -3.61
N THR A 49 0.60 42.14 -3.09
CA THR A 49 1.72 42.65 -2.28
C THR A 49 1.61 42.27 -0.80
N ALA A 50 0.47 41.73 -0.36
CA ALA A 50 0.19 41.37 1.02
C ALA A 50 0.30 39.87 1.30
N GLN A 51 0.42 39.04 0.27
CA GLN A 51 0.57 37.59 0.40
C GLN A 51 1.77 37.21 1.30
N PRO A 52 1.67 36.12 2.10
CA PRO A 52 2.80 35.62 2.87
C PRO A 52 3.87 35.02 1.96
N LEU A 53 5.08 34.78 2.47
CA LEU A 53 6.13 34.06 1.74
C LEU A 53 6.24 32.60 2.20
N LEU A 54 6.54 31.70 1.25
CA LEU A 54 6.86 30.31 1.53
C LEU A 54 8.33 30.20 1.90
N ILE A 55 8.67 29.49 2.97
CA ILE A 55 10.04 29.31 3.42
C ILE A 55 10.49 27.91 3.06
N HIS A 56 11.64 27.83 2.40
CA HIS A 56 12.40 26.60 2.19
C HIS A 56 13.71 26.70 2.95
N ARG A 57 14.02 25.65 3.73
CA ARG A 57 15.29 25.49 4.45
C ARG A 57 16.12 24.46 3.68
N PRO A 58 17.16 24.88 2.92
CA PRO A 58 18.05 23.95 2.25
C PRO A 58 18.70 23.04 3.29
N ARG A 59 18.63 21.72 3.09
CA ARG A 59 19.44 20.81 3.89
C ARG A 59 20.89 20.98 3.46
N GLU A 60 21.77 21.30 4.41
CA GLU A 60 23.21 21.30 4.15
C GLU A 60 23.63 19.93 3.62
N ARG A 61 24.35 19.92 2.51
CA ARG A 61 25.04 18.72 2.05
C ARG A 61 26.24 18.52 2.98
N LYS A 62 26.21 17.47 3.80
CA LYS A 62 27.38 17.04 4.59
C LYS A 62 28.60 16.94 3.65
N GLY A 63 29.63 17.75 3.91
CA GLY A 63 30.92 17.66 3.20
C GLY A 63 31.24 18.77 2.19
N VAL A 64 30.46 19.86 2.09
CA VAL A 64 30.88 21.05 1.34
C VAL A 64 31.07 22.20 2.32
N GLU A 65 32.33 22.51 2.63
CA GLU A 65 32.68 23.75 3.34
C GLU A 65 32.30 24.95 2.46
N THR A 66 31.12 25.52 2.71
CA THR A 66 30.80 26.83 2.19
C THR A 66 31.41 27.89 3.10
N GLN A 67 32.12 28.87 2.51
CA GLN A 67 32.75 30.03 3.17
C GLN A 67 31.76 31.00 3.87
N ALA A 68 30.55 30.57 4.22
CA ALA A 68 29.64 31.33 5.06
C ALA A 68 29.80 30.83 6.49
N GLY A 69 30.06 31.75 7.42
CA GLY A 69 30.35 31.44 8.82
C GLY A 69 29.33 30.52 9.48
N GLU A 70 29.83 29.79 10.48
CA GLU A 70 29.05 28.92 11.36
C GLU A 70 27.74 29.60 11.80
N GLY A 71 26.59 29.02 11.41
CA GLY A 71 25.31 29.27 12.09
C GLY A 71 24.23 30.08 11.35
N GLU A 72 24.45 30.62 10.16
CA GLU A 72 23.36 31.27 9.41
C GLU A 72 22.62 30.27 8.51
N GLU A 73 21.45 29.79 8.97
CA GLU A 73 20.52 29.04 8.13
C GLU A 73 20.14 29.89 6.90
N ARG A 74 20.62 29.52 5.71
CA ARG A 74 20.20 30.18 4.46
C ARG A 74 18.72 29.89 4.18
N LEU A 75 17.84 30.77 4.63
CA LEU A 75 16.41 30.69 4.33
C LEU A 75 16.15 31.14 2.89
N ILE A 76 15.44 30.31 2.12
CA ILE A 76 14.95 30.67 0.80
C ILE A 76 13.47 31.03 0.91
N CYS A 77 13.17 32.31 0.69
CA CYS A 77 11.79 32.82 0.67
C CYS A 77 11.24 32.86 -0.76
N LEU A 78 10.08 32.26 -0.98
CA LEU A 78 9.42 32.15 -2.27
C LEU A 78 8.05 32.81 -2.23
N VAL A 79 7.67 33.48 -3.31
CA VAL A 79 6.36 34.13 -3.44
C VAL A 79 5.33 33.08 -3.90
N PRO A 80 4.23 32.83 -3.16
CA PRO A 80 3.21 31.85 -3.51
C PRO A 80 2.65 32.02 -4.93
N GLU A 81 2.37 33.25 -5.36
CA GLU A 81 1.88 33.56 -6.72
C GLU A 81 2.76 33.00 -7.84
N LEU A 82 4.07 32.84 -7.59
CA LEU A 82 5.03 32.32 -8.57
C LEU A 82 5.31 30.81 -8.42
N CYS A 83 4.64 30.17 -7.47
CA CYS A 83 4.82 28.77 -7.12
C CYS A 83 3.62 27.94 -7.56
N MET A 84 3.90 26.81 -8.18
CA MET A 84 2.92 25.76 -8.42
C MET A 84 3.20 24.55 -7.54
N LEU A 85 2.14 24.02 -6.94
CA LEU A 85 2.19 22.72 -6.29
C LEU A 85 2.47 21.64 -7.35
N THR A 86 3.34 20.70 -6.99
CA THR A 86 3.70 19.56 -7.83
C THR A 86 3.05 18.30 -7.29
N GLY A 87 2.73 17.35 -8.17
CA GLY A 87 2.06 16.11 -7.80
C GLY A 87 0.54 16.22 -7.89
N LEU A 88 -0.13 15.16 -7.46
CA LEU A 88 -1.60 15.08 -7.43
C LEU A 88 -2.04 15.21 -5.98
N THR A 89 -3.03 16.08 -5.73
CA THR A 89 -3.68 16.15 -4.42
C THR A 89 -4.50 14.89 -4.18
N ASP A 90 -4.81 14.59 -2.92
CA ASP A 90 -5.63 13.41 -2.60
C ASP A 90 -7.06 13.53 -3.15
N GLU A 91 -7.59 14.75 -3.26
CA GLU A 91 -8.85 15.04 -3.95
C GLU A 91 -8.79 14.67 -5.44
N MET A 92 -7.72 15.08 -6.13
CA MET A 92 -7.51 14.71 -7.54
C MET A 92 -7.32 13.21 -7.73
N ARG A 93 -6.66 12.53 -6.77
CA ARG A 93 -6.50 11.07 -6.79
C ARG A 93 -7.82 10.34 -6.54
N ALA A 94 -8.69 10.91 -5.71
CA ALA A 94 -10.02 10.37 -5.43
C ALA A 94 -11.00 10.56 -6.61
N ASP A 95 -10.78 11.57 -7.46
CA ASP A 95 -11.58 11.78 -8.66
C ASP A 95 -11.19 10.82 -9.80
N HIS A 96 -12.06 9.81 -10.01
CA HIS A 96 -11.90 8.84 -11.08
C HIS A 96 -11.85 9.45 -12.49
N ARG A 97 -12.47 10.61 -12.74
CA ARG A 97 -12.44 11.27 -14.06
C ARG A 97 -11.05 11.81 -14.33
N ILE A 98 -10.51 12.58 -13.39
CA ILE A 98 -9.15 13.14 -13.47
C ILE A 98 -8.12 12.01 -13.61
N MET A 99 -8.21 10.98 -12.76
CA MET A 99 -7.28 9.85 -12.83
C MET A 99 -7.40 9.04 -14.13
N LYS A 100 -8.60 8.93 -14.73
CA LYS A 100 -8.79 8.27 -16.02
C LYS A 100 -8.14 9.06 -17.16
N ASP A 101 -8.26 10.38 -17.14
CA ASP A 101 -7.67 11.26 -18.15
C ASP A 101 -6.14 11.26 -18.05
N ILE A 102 -5.61 11.41 -16.83
CA ILE A 102 -4.18 11.28 -16.55
C ILE A 102 -3.66 9.89 -16.98
N ALA A 103 -4.41 8.82 -16.70
CA ALA A 103 -4.06 7.48 -17.14
C ALA A 103 -3.97 7.37 -18.66
N GLY A 104 -4.82 8.08 -19.41
CA GLY A 104 -4.75 8.13 -20.88
C GLY A 104 -3.41 8.70 -21.39
N HIS A 105 -2.82 9.65 -20.66
CA HIS A 105 -1.54 10.26 -21.01
C HIS A 105 -0.31 9.58 -20.40
N THR A 106 -0.47 8.89 -19.27
CA THR A 106 0.66 8.29 -18.52
C THR A 106 0.85 6.79 -18.80
N ARG A 107 -0.20 6.08 -19.22
CA ARG A 107 -0.12 4.64 -19.54
C ARG A 107 0.42 4.44 -20.96
N VAL A 108 1.73 4.56 -21.07
CA VAL A 108 2.46 4.24 -22.30
C VAL A 108 2.57 2.72 -22.43
N ASN A 109 2.13 2.17 -23.55
CA ASN A 109 2.25 0.72 -23.81
C ASN A 109 3.73 0.30 -24.00
N PRO A 110 4.07 -0.99 -23.85
CA PRO A 110 5.48 -1.44 -23.92
C PRO A 110 6.20 -1.02 -25.21
N THR A 111 5.55 -1.14 -26.36
CA THR A 111 6.11 -0.77 -27.67
C THR A 111 6.41 0.73 -27.77
N GLN A 112 5.48 1.58 -27.35
CA GLN A 112 5.66 3.03 -27.31
C GLN A 112 6.76 3.43 -26.33
N ARG A 113 6.85 2.77 -25.17
CA ARG A 113 7.91 3.01 -24.19
C ARG A 113 9.28 2.65 -24.75
N GLN A 114 9.41 1.48 -25.39
CA GLN A 114 10.64 1.08 -26.07
C GLN A 114 11.02 2.09 -27.16
N HIS A 115 10.07 2.52 -27.98
CA HIS A 115 10.31 3.51 -29.03
C HIS A 115 10.79 4.84 -28.46
N ALA A 116 10.15 5.34 -27.40
CA ALA A 116 10.54 6.58 -26.73
C ALA A 116 11.96 6.50 -26.14
N LEU A 117 12.34 5.36 -25.55
CA LEU A 117 13.69 5.11 -25.05
C LEU A 117 14.73 5.09 -26.18
N MET A 118 14.44 4.40 -27.29
CA MET A 118 15.32 4.40 -28.46
C MET A 118 15.47 5.79 -29.07
N GLN A 119 14.39 6.56 -29.17
CA GLN A 119 14.45 7.96 -29.60
C GLN A 119 15.26 8.84 -28.65
N PHE A 120 15.18 8.61 -27.34
CA PHE A 120 16.02 9.30 -26.36
C PHE A 120 17.50 9.00 -26.57
N VAL A 121 17.88 7.72 -26.65
CA VAL A 121 19.26 7.30 -26.92
C VAL A 121 19.78 7.90 -28.23
N LYS A 122 18.96 7.85 -29.29
CA LYS A 122 19.28 8.47 -30.57
C LYS A 122 19.55 9.97 -30.44
N ARG A 123 18.68 10.72 -29.75
CA ARG A 123 18.87 12.16 -29.52
C ARG A 123 20.15 12.50 -28.76
N VAL A 124 20.54 11.65 -27.80
CA VAL A 124 21.79 11.85 -27.05
C VAL A 124 23.00 11.58 -27.95
N ASN A 125 22.96 10.49 -28.74
CA ASN A 125 24.05 10.14 -29.66
C ASN A 125 24.18 11.13 -30.84
N ASP A 126 23.07 11.71 -31.29
CA ASP A 126 23.03 12.72 -32.37
C ASP A 126 23.42 14.13 -31.86
N CYS A 127 23.57 14.34 -30.54
CA CYS A 127 23.96 15.62 -29.94
C CYS A 127 25.48 15.70 -29.74
N PRO A 128 26.20 16.56 -30.49
CA PRO A 128 27.66 16.66 -30.41
C PRO A 128 28.16 17.04 -29.02
N GLU A 129 27.45 17.92 -28.31
CA GLU A 129 27.82 18.38 -26.97
C GLU A 129 27.74 17.24 -25.95
N ALA A 130 26.69 16.43 -26.02
CA ALA A 130 26.53 15.27 -25.15
C ALA A 130 27.57 14.19 -25.46
N MET A 131 27.84 13.94 -26.74
CA MET A 131 28.85 12.97 -27.17
C MET A 131 30.26 13.40 -26.76
N LYS A 132 30.59 14.70 -26.81
CA LYS A 132 31.86 15.22 -26.32
C LYS A 132 32.07 14.88 -24.84
N ILE A 133 31.06 15.13 -24.00
CA ILE A 133 31.10 14.78 -22.58
C ILE A 133 31.34 13.27 -22.41
N LEU A 134 30.61 12.42 -23.13
CA LEU A 134 30.80 10.97 -23.01
C LEU A 134 32.20 10.52 -23.47
N SER A 135 32.71 11.09 -24.56
CA SER A 135 34.05 10.76 -25.08
C SER A 135 35.18 11.22 -24.17
N ASP A 136 35.02 12.35 -23.48
CA ASP A 136 36.00 12.85 -22.50
C ASP A 136 36.16 11.86 -21.33
N TRP A 137 35.10 11.11 -21.00
CA TRP A 137 35.11 10.03 -20.01
C TRP A 137 35.44 8.65 -20.60
N GLY A 138 35.70 8.55 -21.91
CA GLY A 138 35.99 7.29 -22.60
C GLY A 138 34.79 6.34 -22.72
N VAL A 139 33.56 6.84 -22.57
CA VAL A 139 32.33 6.04 -22.61
C VAL A 139 31.49 6.34 -23.86
N LYS A 140 30.62 5.39 -24.23
CA LYS A 140 29.65 5.55 -25.32
C LYS A 140 28.33 4.87 -24.97
N LEU A 141 27.22 5.42 -25.44
CA LEU A 141 25.89 4.82 -25.27
C LEU A 141 25.58 3.88 -26.43
N HIS A 142 25.18 2.65 -26.11
CA HIS A 142 24.77 1.67 -27.10
C HIS A 142 23.39 2.03 -27.68
N CYS A 143 23.24 1.95 -29.01
CA CYS A 143 22.03 2.40 -29.70
C CYS A 143 20.81 1.50 -29.49
N ASN A 144 21.04 0.21 -29.21
CA ASN A 144 19.98 -0.79 -29.09
C ASN A 144 19.86 -1.31 -27.64
N PRO A 145 18.65 -1.66 -27.19
CA PRO A 145 18.48 -2.40 -25.94
C PRO A 145 19.28 -3.71 -25.94
N ILE A 146 19.72 -4.13 -24.76
CA ILE A 146 20.39 -5.41 -24.58
C ILE A 146 19.35 -6.52 -24.71
N ALA A 147 19.58 -7.47 -25.61
CA ALA A 147 18.79 -8.69 -25.68
C ALA A 147 19.13 -9.59 -24.49
N LEU A 148 18.10 -10.09 -23.82
CA LEU A 148 18.23 -10.98 -22.66
C LEU A 148 17.47 -12.27 -22.94
N ASP A 149 18.11 -13.40 -22.70
CA ASP A 149 17.45 -14.70 -22.75
C ASP A 149 16.68 -14.91 -21.44
N GLY A 150 15.35 -14.92 -21.56
CA GLY A 150 14.44 -15.22 -20.47
C GLY A 150 13.95 -16.66 -20.52
N ARG A 151 13.37 -17.12 -19.42
CA ARG A 151 12.67 -18.42 -19.36
C ARG A 151 11.22 -18.21 -18.90
N ILE A 152 10.30 -18.92 -19.55
CA ILE A 152 8.89 -18.97 -19.13
C ILE A 152 8.74 -20.19 -18.22
N LEU A 153 8.29 -19.96 -16.99
CA LEU A 153 8.03 -21.05 -16.04
C LEU A 153 6.80 -21.86 -16.48
N GLN A 154 6.78 -23.14 -16.11
CA GLN A 154 5.61 -23.98 -16.32
C GLN A 154 4.43 -23.48 -15.48
N GLU A 155 3.22 -23.70 -15.98
CA GLU A 155 2.01 -23.32 -15.27
C GLU A 155 1.79 -24.23 -14.06
N GLU A 156 1.41 -23.61 -12.94
CA GLU A 156 1.13 -24.32 -11.70
C GLU A 156 -0.34 -24.79 -11.63
N LYS A 157 -0.56 -25.93 -10.99
CA LYS A 157 -1.91 -26.47 -10.77
C LYS A 157 -2.58 -25.78 -9.58
N ILE A 158 -3.79 -25.28 -9.79
CA ILE A 158 -4.65 -24.75 -8.74
C ILE A 158 -5.48 -25.91 -8.15
N MET A 159 -5.23 -26.22 -6.89
CA MET A 159 -5.94 -27.24 -6.13
C MET A 159 -7.17 -26.64 -5.46
N MET A 160 -8.35 -27.20 -5.76
CA MET A 160 -9.61 -26.94 -5.06
C MET A 160 -9.94 -28.14 -4.16
N LYS A 161 -11.11 -28.16 -3.52
CA LYS A 161 -11.50 -29.27 -2.63
C LYS A 161 -11.54 -30.63 -3.33
N SER A 162 -12.11 -30.67 -4.54
CA SER A 162 -12.40 -31.93 -5.23
C SER A 162 -11.43 -32.21 -6.37
N LYS A 163 -10.97 -31.16 -7.06
CA LYS A 163 -10.21 -31.27 -8.31
C LYS A 163 -9.05 -30.27 -8.35
N SER A 164 -8.06 -30.57 -9.17
CA SER A 164 -6.99 -29.66 -9.56
C SER A 164 -7.21 -29.17 -11.00
N TYR A 165 -6.94 -27.89 -11.26
CA TYR A 165 -7.12 -27.27 -12.56
C TYR A 165 -5.86 -26.49 -12.97
N PHE A 166 -5.56 -26.43 -14.27
CA PHE A 166 -4.64 -25.45 -14.82
C PHE A 166 -5.38 -24.15 -15.13
N HIS A 167 -4.68 -23.02 -15.08
CA HIS A 167 -5.22 -21.76 -15.59
C HIS A 167 -5.08 -21.71 -17.12
N ASN A 168 -5.97 -21.02 -17.83
CA ASN A 168 -5.97 -21.02 -19.31
C ASN A 168 -4.94 -20.05 -19.92
N GLY A 169 -3.66 -20.10 -19.53
CA GLY A 169 -2.61 -19.20 -20.05
C GLY A 169 -2.67 -17.73 -19.60
N THR A 170 -3.76 -17.29 -18.95
CA THR A 170 -3.95 -15.90 -18.51
C THR A 170 -3.65 -15.66 -17.04
N ALA A 171 -3.23 -16.69 -16.29
CA ALA A 171 -3.09 -16.66 -14.84
C ALA A 171 -4.36 -16.15 -14.10
N ASP A 172 -5.55 -16.47 -14.63
CA ASP A 172 -6.85 -16.15 -14.03
C ASP A 172 -7.72 -17.41 -13.91
N TRP A 173 -8.16 -17.71 -12.69
CA TRP A 173 -9.03 -18.84 -12.36
C TRP A 173 -10.30 -18.40 -11.62
N GLY A 174 -10.70 -17.13 -11.72
CA GLY A 174 -11.89 -16.60 -11.07
C GLY A 174 -13.18 -17.36 -11.41
N ARG A 175 -13.25 -17.92 -12.63
CA ARG A 175 -14.37 -18.76 -13.10
C ARG A 175 -14.37 -20.15 -12.44
N LEU A 176 -13.19 -20.73 -12.19
CA LEU A 176 -13.05 -22.05 -11.57
C LEU A 176 -13.55 -22.04 -10.12
N LEU A 177 -13.40 -20.91 -9.42
CA LEU A 177 -13.91 -20.71 -8.06
C LEU A 177 -15.44 -20.78 -7.95
N SER A 178 -16.19 -20.71 -9.06
CA SER A 178 -17.65 -20.93 -9.06
C SER A 178 -18.06 -22.36 -9.42
N GLN A 179 -17.13 -23.16 -9.94
CA GLN A 179 -17.41 -24.48 -10.52
C GLN A 179 -17.10 -25.63 -9.56
N ASP A 180 -16.29 -25.37 -8.53
CA ASP A 180 -15.95 -26.34 -7.49
C ASP A 180 -16.09 -25.70 -6.11
N SER A 181 -16.11 -26.54 -5.08
CA SER A 181 -16.10 -26.10 -3.70
C SER A 181 -14.71 -25.64 -3.27
N VAL A 182 -14.68 -24.64 -2.39
CA VAL A 182 -13.46 -24.19 -1.71
C VAL A 182 -12.90 -25.30 -0.83
N ILE A 183 -11.57 -25.34 -0.63
CA ILE A 183 -10.87 -26.36 0.18
C ILE A 183 -11.51 -26.50 1.56
N SER A 184 -11.68 -25.39 2.27
CA SER A 184 -12.31 -25.32 3.59
C SER A 184 -13.35 -24.20 3.61
N ALA A 185 -14.62 -24.58 3.73
CA ALA A 185 -15.75 -23.65 3.76
C ALA A 185 -16.17 -23.40 5.21
N VAL A 186 -16.34 -22.13 5.57
CA VAL A 186 -16.97 -21.73 6.84
C VAL A 186 -18.40 -21.31 6.54
N HIS A 187 -19.36 -22.06 7.08
CA HIS A 187 -20.78 -21.77 6.91
C HIS A 187 -21.18 -20.50 7.67
N LEU A 188 -22.00 -19.66 7.03
CA LEU A 188 -22.53 -18.43 7.62
C LEU A 188 -23.87 -18.72 8.28
N GLU A 189 -23.83 -18.91 9.59
CA GLU A 189 -25.00 -19.21 10.41
C GLU A 189 -25.52 -17.98 11.16
N ASN A 190 -24.63 -17.26 11.84
CA ASN A 190 -24.95 -16.12 12.67
C ASN A 190 -24.13 -14.92 12.20
N TRP A 191 -24.69 -14.15 11.27
CA TRP A 191 -24.03 -12.99 10.67
C TRP A 191 -24.99 -11.82 10.57
N VAL A 192 -24.43 -10.61 10.54
CA VAL A 192 -25.19 -9.37 10.63
C VAL A 192 -24.99 -8.54 9.36
N VAL A 193 -26.06 -7.94 8.85
CA VAL A 193 -25.98 -6.94 7.76
C VAL A 193 -26.56 -5.61 8.24
N VAL A 194 -25.69 -4.60 8.33
CA VAL A 194 -26.03 -3.23 8.75
C VAL A 194 -26.03 -2.31 7.53
N PHE A 195 -27.11 -1.58 7.30
CA PHE A 195 -27.28 -0.71 6.13
C PHE A 195 -28.21 0.47 6.44
N SER A 196 -28.10 1.54 5.65
CA SER A 196 -29.02 2.68 5.78
C SER A 196 -30.35 2.43 5.06
N LYS A 197 -31.45 3.05 5.52
CA LYS A 197 -32.80 2.90 4.92
C LYS A 197 -32.87 3.14 3.41
N ARG A 198 -32.00 3.98 2.85
CA ARG A 198 -31.91 4.19 1.39
C ARG A 198 -31.38 2.98 0.62
N ASP A 199 -30.65 2.09 1.27
CA ASP A 199 -29.98 0.93 0.66
C ASP A 199 -30.73 -0.37 0.90
N THR A 200 -31.93 -0.35 1.50
CA THR A 200 -32.70 -1.54 1.87
C THR A 200 -32.88 -2.51 0.69
N GLN A 201 -33.22 -2.01 -0.50
CA GLN A 201 -33.40 -2.88 -1.67
C GLN A 201 -32.08 -3.51 -2.15
N ARG A 202 -30.97 -2.76 -2.08
CA ARG A 202 -29.64 -3.26 -2.46
C ARG A 202 -29.13 -4.29 -1.45
N ALA A 203 -29.38 -4.05 -0.16
CA ALA A 203 -29.05 -4.98 0.91
C ALA A 203 -29.80 -6.30 0.76
N LYS A 204 -31.12 -6.27 0.50
CA LYS A 204 -31.91 -7.46 0.20
C LYS A 204 -31.37 -8.22 -1.00
N GLY A 205 -31.15 -7.54 -2.13
CA GLY A 205 -30.59 -8.17 -3.33
C GLY A 205 -29.20 -8.78 -3.11
N TYR A 206 -28.36 -8.17 -2.26
CA TYR A 206 -27.08 -8.74 -1.84
C TYR A 206 -27.25 -10.03 -1.02
N VAL A 207 -28.14 -10.02 -0.01
CA VAL A 207 -28.40 -11.19 0.85
C VAL A 207 -28.98 -12.34 0.03
N ASP A 208 -29.96 -12.07 -0.83
CA ASP A 208 -30.57 -13.07 -1.69
C ASP A 208 -29.53 -13.69 -2.64
N MET A 209 -28.65 -12.86 -3.21
CA MET A 209 -27.56 -13.34 -4.05
C MET A 209 -26.55 -14.19 -3.27
N MET A 210 -26.17 -13.79 -2.05
CA MET A 210 -25.29 -14.57 -1.17
C MET A 210 -25.86 -15.97 -0.93
N ILE A 211 -27.13 -16.06 -0.52
CA ILE A 211 -27.81 -17.33 -0.25
C ILE A 211 -27.88 -18.20 -1.51
N ARG A 212 -28.08 -17.59 -2.67
CA ARG A 212 -28.19 -18.30 -3.95
C ARG A 212 -26.86 -18.89 -4.44
N ILE A 213 -25.75 -18.14 -4.35
CA ILE A 213 -24.50 -18.51 -5.04
C ILE A 213 -23.47 -19.19 -4.14
N CYS A 214 -23.49 -18.93 -2.83
CA CYS A 214 -22.50 -19.52 -1.92
C CYS A 214 -22.55 -21.05 -1.87
N PRO A 215 -23.72 -21.73 -1.96
CA PRO A 215 -23.78 -23.18 -1.95
C PRO A 215 -23.00 -23.85 -3.10
N SER A 216 -22.91 -23.22 -4.28
CA SER A 216 -22.10 -23.78 -5.38
C SER A 216 -20.60 -23.77 -5.09
N MET A 217 -20.16 -22.94 -4.15
CA MET A 217 -18.78 -22.89 -3.64
C MET A 217 -18.59 -23.73 -2.37
N GLY A 218 -19.62 -24.49 -1.94
CA GLY A 218 -19.60 -25.29 -0.71
C GLY A 218 -19.88 -24.50 0.57
N ILE A 219 -20.26 -23.22 0.48
CA ILE A 219 -20.52 -22.35 1.62
C ILE A 219 -22.04 -22.23 1.84
N GLN A 220 -22.56 -22.82 2.91
CA GLN A 220 -23.95 -22.63 3.32
C GLN A 220 -24.15 -21.28 4.00
N VAL A 221 -25.25 -20.59 3.67
CA VAL A 221 -25.56 -19.23 4.18
C VAL A 221 -26.99 -19.19 4.69
N LYS A 222 -27.17 -19.00 5.99
CA LYS A 222 -28.47 -18.74 6.63
C LYS A 222 -28.87 -17.27 6.48
N GLN A 223 -30.14 -16.97 6.73
CA GLN A 223 -30.62 -15.59 6.74
C GLN A 223 -29.89 -14.77 7.84
N PRO A 224 -29.33 -13.59 7.51
CA PRO A 224 -28.65 -12.76 8.50
C PRO A 224 -29.64 -12.01 9.40
N LEU A 225 -29.13 -11.57 10.55
CA LEU A 225 -29.76 -10.49 11.30
C LEU A 225 -29.53 -9.16 10.55
N THR A 226 -30.61 -8.56 10.06
CA THR A 226 -30.54 -7.26 9.37
C THR A 226 -30.78 -6.10 10.35
N LYS A 227 -30.00 -5.03 10.22
CA LYS A 227 -30.20 -3.77 10.94
C LYS A 227 -30.26 -2.60 9.98
N GLU A 228 -31.47 -2.11 9.77
CA GLU A 228 -31.74 -0.90 9.01
C GLU A 228 -31.51 0.33 9.90
N LEU A 229 -30.68 1.26 9.43
CA LEU A 229 -30.35 2.50 10.13
C LEU A 229 -31.21 3.67 9.61
N PRO A 230 -31.64 4.58 10.50
CA PRO A 230 -32.43 5.75 10.11
C PRO A 230 -31.62 6.77 9.28
N ASN A 231 -30.31 6.83 9.51
CA ASN A 231 -29.37 7.68 8.79
C ASN A 231 -28.05 6.94 8.58
N ASP A 232 -27.13 7.54 7.82
CA ASP A 232 -25.83 6.95 7.53
C ASP A 232 -24.68 7.59 8.34
N SER A 233 -24.98 8.23 9.47
CA SER A 233 -23.94 8.77 10.35
C SER A 233 -23.04 7.66 10.91
N THR A 234 -21.78 7.99 11.17
CA THR A 234 -20.81 7.04 11.75
C THR A 234 -21.31 6.48 13.08
N ASP A 235 -21.86 7.33 13.96
CA ASP A 235 -22.40 6.92 15.25
C ASP A 235 -23.54 5.89 15.13
N SER A 236 -24.43 6.05 14.15
CA SER A 236 -25.51 5.08 13.91
C SER A 236 -24.97 3.70 13.57
N TYR A 237 -23.93 3.61 12.73
CA TYR A 237 -23.27 2.32 12.45
C TYR A 237 -22.63 1.75 13.72
N LEU A 238 -21.88 2.55 14.48
CA LEU A 238 -21.19 2.07 15.68
C LEU A 238 -22.17 1.57 16.75
N ARG A 239 -23.27 2.29 16.99
CA ARG A 239 -24.32 1.89 17.92
C ARG A 239 -25.00 0.60 17.48
N ALA A 240 -25.43 0.52 16.22
CA ALA A 240 -26.12 -0.66 15.72
C ALA A 240 -25.22 -1.91 15.75
N ILE A 241 -23.92 -1.77 15.51
CA ILE A 241 -22.95 -2.86 15.66
C ILE A 241 -22.82 -3.26 17.14
N LYS A 242 -22.70 -2.31 18.06
CA LYS A 242 -22.66 -2.58 19.51
C LYS A 242 -23.89 -3.34 20.00
N ASP A 243 -25.08 -2.95 19.54
CA ASP A 243 -26.34 -3.51 20.01
C ASP A 243 -26.57 -4.97 19.57
N VAL A 244 -25.96 -5.40 18.46
CA VAL A 244 -26.14 -6.75 17.90
C VAL A 244 -24.98 -7.69 18.19
N LEU A 245 -23.83 -7.17 18.56
CA LEU A 245 -22.66 -7.99 18.79
C LEU A 245 -22.82 -8.86 20.03
N ASN A 246 -22.51 -10.14 19.84
CA ASN A 246 -22.41 -11.15 20.89
C ASN A 246 -21.39 -12.20 20.43
N GLN A 247 -21.00 -13.10 21.33
CA GLN A 247 -19.98 -14.12 21.08
C GLN A 247 -20.30 -15.10 19.94
N ARG A 248 -21.57 -15.18 19.48
CA ARG A 248 -21.98 -16.09 18.40
C ARG A 248 -21.93 -15.43 17.02
N VAL A 249 -21.78 -14.10 16.94
CA VAL A 249 -21.73 -13.39 15.65
C VAL A 249 -20.41 -13.69 14.95
N GLN A 250 -20.48 -14.30 13.77
CA GLN A 250 -19.32 -14.68 12.98
C GLN A 250 -18.72 -13.50 12.21
N VAL A 251 -19.57 -12.67 11.60
CA VAL A 251 -19.14 -11.54 10.77
C VAL A 251 -20.20 -10.44 10.76
N VAL A 252 -19.72 -9.19 10.73
CA VAL A 252 -20.55 -8.01 10.51
C VAL A 252 -20.30 -7.44 9.11
N VAL A 253 -21.35 -7.36 8.30
CA VAL A 253 -21.34 -6.73 6.98
C VAL A 253 -21.94 -5.34 7.08
N CYS A 254 -21.19 -4.30 6.71
CA CYS A 254 -21.66 -2.92 6.69
C CYS A 254 -21.76 -2.41 5.25
N ILE A 255 -22.95 -2.02 4.83
CA ILE A 255 -23.18 -1.43 3.50
C ILE A 255 -23.14 0.09 3.63
N PHE A 256 -22.07 0.70 3.13
CA PHE A 256 -21.89 2.14 3.14
C PHE A 256 -22.42 2.76 1.84
N PRO A 257 -23.14 3.88 1.91
CA PRO A 257 -23.62 4.53 0.70
C PRO A 257 -22.51 5.18 -0.14
N THR A 258 -21.48 5.70 0.52
CA THR A 258 -20.32 6.37 -0.08
C THR A 258 -19.01 5.91 0.54
N SER A 259 -17.89 6.10 -0.16
CA SER A 259 -16.56 5.77 0.33
C SER A 259 -16.06 6.87 1.27
N ARG A 260 -16.35 6.73 2.56
CA ARG A 260 -15.95 7.66 3.62
C ARG A 260 -14.93 7.02 4.54
N ASP A 261 -13.70 7.52 4.48
CA ASP A 261 -12.56 6.95 5.22
C ASP A 261 -12.69 7.11 6.73
N ASP A 262 -13.29 8.20 7.20
CA ASP A 262 -13.57 8.44 8.61
C ASP A 262 -14.51 7.37 9.19
N ARG A 263 -15.59 7.07 8.47
CA ARG A 263 -16.56 6.03 8.83
C ARG A 263 -15.94 4.64 8.77
N TYR A 264 -15.19 4.35 7.71
CA TYR A 264 -14.48 3.09 7.54
C TYR A 264 -13.51 2.86 8.70
N SER A 265 -12.69 3.85 9.02
CA SER A 265 -11.71 3.79 10.10
C SER A 265 -12.38 3.58 11.46
N ALA A 266 -13.50 4.26 11.72
CA ALA A 266 -14.25 4.09 12.97
C ALA A 266 -14.83 2.68 13.13
N VAL A 267 -15.45 2.13 12.08
CA VAL A 267 -15.98 0.74 12.10
C VAL A 267 -14.85 -0.28 12.22
N LYS A 268 -13.72 -0.07 11.52
CA LYS A 268 -12.56 -0.95 11.63
C LYS A 268 -11.91 -0.91 13.00
N ARG A 269 -11.78 0.27 13.61
CA ARG A 269 -11.32 0.40 14.99
C ARG A 269 -12.23 -0.37 15.96
N LEU A 270 -13.54 -0.21 15.83
CA LEU A 270 -14.51 -0.92 16.67
C LEU A 270 -14.34 -2.44 16.53
N CYS A 271 -14.33 -2.97 15.30
CA CYS A 271 -14.31 -4.41 15.05
C CYS A 271 -12.94 -5.08 15.21
N CYS A 272 -11.83 -4.33 15.18
CA CYS A 272 -10.48 -4.90 15.28
C CYS A 272 -9.80 -4.63 16.62
N VAL A 273 -10.22 -3.59 17.36
CA VAL A 273 -9.59 -3.17 18.62
C VAL A 273 -10.57 -3.29 19.78
N ASP A 274 -11.72 -2.61 19.69
CA ASP A 274 -12.60 -2.44 20.85
C ASP A 274 -13.47 -3.69 21.10
N MET A 275 -13.97 -4.34 20.05
CA MET A 275 -14.79 -5.55 20.07
C MET A 275 -14.44 -6.45 18.89
N PRO A 276 -13.45 -7.35 19.06
CA PRO A 276 -12.93 -8.17 17.97
C PRO A 276 -14.01 -9.03 17.28
N VAL A 277 -14.29 -8.70 16.03
CA VAL A 277 -15.20 -9.45 15.15
C VAL A 277 -14.80 -9.22 13.69
N PRO A 278 -14.74 -10.27 12.85
CA PRO A 278 -14.55 -10.10 11.42
C PRO A 278 -15.58 -9.12 10.82
N SER A 279 -15.11 -8.15 10.04
CA SER A 279 -15.97 -7.15 9.41
C SER A 279 -15.75 -7.04 7.91
N GLN A 280 -16.84 -6.91 7.15
CA GLN A 280 -16.87 -6.67 5.71
C GLN A 280 -17.57 -5.36 5.41
N VAL A 281 -16.88 -4.42 4.76
CA VAL A 281 -17.50 -3.18 4.29
C VAL A 281 -17.78 -3.31 2.80
N ILE A 282 -18.96 -2.86 2.36
CA ILE A 282 -19.40 -2.87 0.97
C ILE A 282 -19.87 -1.46 0.62
N ILE A 283 -19.37 -0.87 -0.46
CA ILE A 283 -19.95 0.36 -0.98
C ILE A 283 -21.23 0.02 -1.75
N SER A 284 -22.34 0.68 -1.42
CA SER A 284 -23.68 0.42 -1.96
C SER A 284 -23.72 0.45 -3.50
N ASN A 285 -22.97 1.38 -4.12
CA ASN A 285 -22.88 1.46 -5.58
C ASN A 285 -22.20 0.23 -6.21
N THR A 286 -21.36 -0.51 -5.48
CA THR A 286 -20.71 -1.73 -5.95
C THR A 286 -21.71 -2.87 -6.15
N ILE A 287 -22.74 -2.94 -5.30
CA ILE A 287 -23.84 -3.93 -5.38
C ILE A 287 -25.09 -3.37 -6.06
N GLY A 288 -25.07 -2.11 -6.49
CA GLY A 288 -26.20 -1.46 -7.17
C GLY A 288 -26.35 -1.80 -8.65
N LYS A 289 -25.39 -2.51 -9.27
CA LYS A 289 -25.38 -2.84 -10.70
C LYS A 289 -25.80 -4.30 -10.92
N PRO A 290 -27.01 -4.59 -11.45
CA PRO A 290 -27.53 -5.96 -11.59
C PRO A 290 -26.58 -6.89 -12.36
N ASP A 291 -26.04 -6.44 -13.49
CA ASP A 291 -25.18 -7.26 -14.37
C ASP A 291 -23.88 -7.72 -13.68
N LYS A 292 -23.41 -6.95 -12.69
CA LYS A 292 -22.17 -7.22 -11.97
C LYS A 292 -22.40 -7.82 -10.59
N LEU A 293 -23.63 -7.81 -10.09
CA LEU A 293 -23.97 -8.20 -8.72
C LEU A 293 -23.44 -9.60 -8.40
N ARG A 294 -23.68 -10.58 -9.27
CA ARG A 294 -23.22 -11.97 -9.07
C ARG A 294 -21.71 -12.07 -8.85
N SER A 295 -20.91 -11.46 -9.72
CA SER A 295 -19.44 -11.53 -9.64
C SER A 295 -18.88 -10.75 -8.44
N VAL A 296 -19.52 -9.63 -8.08
CA VAL A 296 -19.19 -8.85 -6.88
C VAL A 296 -19.48 -9.66 -5.62
N VAL A 297 -20.69 -10.20 -5.49
CA VAL A 297 -21.10 -11.00 -4.33
C VAL A 297 -20.22 -12.24 -4.19
N GLN A 298 -19.86 -12.90 -5.29
CA GLN A 298 -18.95 -14.04 -5.25
C GLN A 298 -17.61 -13.67 -4.63
N LYS A 299 -16.98 -12.57 -5.07
CA LYS A 299 -15.69 -12.11 -4.51
C LYS A 299 -15.82 -11.73 -3.04
N ILE A 300 -16.93 -11.11 -2.65
CA ILE A 300 -17.21 -10.76 -1.25
C ILE A 300 -17.38 -12.02 -0.40
N ALA A 301 -18.12 -13.03 -0.88
CA ALA A 301 -18.31 -14.31 -0.19
C ALA A 301 -16.99 -15.03 0.05
N LEU A 302 -16.13 -15.10 -0.97
CA LEU A 302 -14.79 -15.68 -0.85
C LEU A 302 -13.93 -14.91 0.16
N GLN A 303 -14.01 -13.57 0.15
CA GLN A 303 -13.30 -12.74 1.14
C GLN A 303 -13.80 -12.97 2.57
N ILE A 304 -15.13 -13.12 2.76
CA ILE A 304 -15.71 -13.44 4.07
C ILE A 304 -15.25 -14.83 4.53
N ASN A 305 -15.23 -15.82 3.64
CA ASN A 305 -14.74 -17.16 3.96
C ASN A 305 -13.30 -17.11 4.48
N CYS A 306 -12.39 -16.38 3.80
CA CYS A 306 -11.02 -16.19 4.28
C CYS A 306 -10.95 -15.51 5.65
N LYS A 307 -11.77 -14.48 5.90
CA LYS A 307 -11.80 -13.76 7.19
C LYS A 307 -12.27 -14.64 8.35
N LEU A 308 -13.03 -15.68 8.05
CA LEU A 308 -13.49 -16.66 9.03
C LEU A 308 -12.54 -17.87 9.17
N GLY A 309 -11.40 -17.87 8.46
CA GLY A 309 -10.41 -18.95 8.50
C GLY A 309 -10.63 -20.06 7.48
N GLY A 310 -11.57 -19.87 6.53
CA GLY A 310 -11.75 -20.79 5.41
C GLY A 310 -10.63 -20.69 4.37
N GLU A 311 -10.46 -21.75 3.60
CA GLU A 311 -9.37 -21.94 2.64
C GLU A 311 -9.97 -22.06 1.25
N LEU A 312 -9.57 -21.21 0.31
CA LEU A 312 -10.19 -21.15 -1.01
C LEU A 312 -9.62 -22.20 -1.96
N TRP A 313 -8.33 -22.08 -2.23
CA TRP A 313 -7.56 -22.87 -3.18
C TRP A 313 -6.10 -22.89 -2.71
N ALA A 314 -5.32 -23.82 -3.24
CA ALA A 314 -3.90 -23.98 -2.94
C ALA A 314 -3.10 -24.24 -4.23
N VAL A 315 -1.79 -24.14 -4.13
CA VAL A 315 -0.85 -24.58 -5.17
C VAL A 315 0.03 -25.67 -4.56
N GLU A 316 0.46 -26.62 -5.38
CA GLU A 316 1.35 -27.68 -4.93
C GLU A 316 2.73 -27.11 -4.57
N VAL A 317 3.15 -27.30 -3.34
CA VAL A 317 4.49 -26.91 -2.87
C VAL A 317 5.25 -28.20 -2.55
N PRO A 318 6.24 -28.59 -3.37
CA PRO A 318 6.93 -29.88 -3.26
C PRO A 318 7.99 -29.90 -2.14
N MET A 319 7.71 -29.23 -1.01
CA MET A 319 8.59 -29.16 0.13
C MET A 319 7.81 -29.38 1.41
N ASN A 320 8.20 -30.37 2.21
CA ASN A 320 7.53 -30.68 3.47
C ASN A 320 8.01 -29.79 4.61
N ASN A 321 7.12 -29.51 5.56
CA ASN A 321 7.42 -28.82 6.82
C ASN A 321 8.11 -27.46 6.62
N VAL A 322 7.55 -26.68 5.70
CA VAL A 322 8.01 -25.34 5.34
C VAL A 322 7.10 -24.29 5.95
N MET A 323 7.70 -23.17 6.37
CA MET A 323 7.00 -21.93 6.70
C MET A 323 7.44 -20.84 5.72
N VAL A 324 6.47 -20.15 5.14
CA VAL A 324 6.67 -18.94 4.32
C VAL A 324 6.21 -17.73 5.12
N VAL A 325 7.04 -16.70 5.15
CA VAL A 325 6.86 -15.49 5.95
C VAL A 325 6.93 -14.28 5.05
N GLY A 326 6.01 -13.33 5.22
CA GLY A 326 5.99 -12.04 4.53
C GLY A 326 6.12 -10.89 5.52
N VAL A 327 6.98 -9.92 5.20
CA VAL A 327 7.25 -8.77 6.07
C VAL A 327 7.25 -7.47 5.27
N ASP A 328 6.39 -6.55 5.67
CA ASP A 328 6.28 -5.22 5.09
C ASP A 328 6.30 -4.14 6.18
N VAL A 329 6.84 -2.97 5.86
CA VAL A 329 6.92 -1.81 6.78
C VAL A 329 6.25 -0.62 6.12
N TYR A 330 5.14 -0.20 6.71
CA TYR A 330 4.44 1.02 6.32
C TYR A 330 4.92 2.20 7.17
N HIS A 331 5.31 3.29 6.51
CA HIS A 331 5.72 4.54 7.17
C HIS A 331 4.60 5.59 7.08
N ASP A 332 4.00 5.96 8.21
CA ASP A 332 3.03 7.05 8.25
C ASP A 332 3.76 8.40 8.32
N THR A 333 3.75 9.15 7.22
CA THR A 333 4.37 10.47 7.13
C THR A 333 3.56 11.58 7.82
N THR A 334 2.32 11.31 8.23
CA THR A 334 1.39 12.30 8.77
C THR A 334 1.32 12.29 10.31
N LYS A 335 1.53 11.13 10.95
CA LYS A 335 1.48 11.00 12.41
C LYS A 335 2.83 10.62 13.00
N ALA A 336 3.53 11.61 13.54
CA ALA A 336 4.67 11.46 14.45
C ALA A 336 5.81 10.53 13.96
N ASN A 337 5.95 10.30 12.65
CA ASN A 337 6.98 9.42 12.09
C ASN A 337 6.99 7.99 12.69
N ARG A 338 5.80 7.45 13.02
CA ARG A 338 5.69 6.04 13.44
C ARG A 338 5.61 5.13 12.23
N SER A 339 6.29 3.99 12.34
CA SER A 339 6.25 2.94 11.32
C SER A 339 5.45 1.75 11.85
N VAL A 340 4.77 1.04 10.96
CA VAL A 340 4.01 -0.16 11.30
C VAL A 340 4.61 -1.34 10.54
N LEU A 341 5.08 -2.33 11.29
CA LEU A 341 5.53 -3.60 10.75
C LEU A 341 4.32 -4.52 10.60
N GLY A 342 4.04 -4.96 9.38
CA GLY A 342 3.13 -6.05 9.07
C GLY A 342 3.92 -7.36 8.91
N PHE A 343 3.56 -8.38 9.68
CA PHE A 343 4.17 -9.70 9.62
C PHE A 343 3.10 -10.76 9.38
N VAL A 344 3.33 -11.67 8.44
CA VAL A 344 2.49 -12.84 8.19
C VAL A 344 3.33 -14.10 8.06
N ALA A 345 2.84 -15.24 8.55
CA ALA A 345 3.51 -16.54 8.43
C ALA A 345 2.52 -17.67 8.14
N SER A 346 2.82 -18.52 7.17
CA SER A 346 2.00 -19.67 6.82
C SER A 346 2.01 -20.71 7.95
N LEU A 347 0.87 -21.34 8.22
CA LEU A 347 0.71 -22.29 9.33
C LEU A 347 0.52 -23.74 8.90
N ASN A 348 0.28 -24.01 7.62
CA ASN A 348 0.00 -25.36 7.12
C ASN A 348 0.69 -25.65 5.78
N GLN A 349 0.82 -26.93 5.45
CA GLN A 349 1.54 -27.42 4.27
C GLN A 349 1.04 -26.84 2.94
N SER A 350 -0.26 -26.58 2.81
CA SER A 350 -0.86 -25.98 1.61
C SER A 350 -0.70 -24.46 1.52
N LEU A 351 -0.08 -23.82 2.51
CA LEU A 351 0.12 -22.36 2.61
C LEU A 351 -1.20 -21.56 2.53
N THR A 352 -2.29 -22.11 3.07
CA THR A 352 -3.63 -21.50 3.01
C THR A 352 -4.06 -20.83 4.31
N ARG A 353 -3.43 -21.18 5.45
CA ARG A 353 -3.68 -20.56 6.76
C ARG A 353 -2.50 -19.71 7.17
N TRP A 354 -2.78 -18.55 7.75
CA TRP A 354 -1.77 -17.54 8.05
C TRP A 354 -1.92 -17.01 9.48
N PHE A 355 -0.82 -17.02 10.22
CA PHE A 355 -0.64 -16.17 11.39
C PHE A 355 -0.30 -14.76 10.92
N SER A 356 -0.86 -13.75 11.58
CA SER A 356 -0.52 -12.35 11.30
C SER A 356 -0.34 -11.57 12.58
N LYS A 357 0.60 -10.63 12.54
CA LYS A 357 0.87 -9.72 13.66
C LYS A 357 1.30 -8.36 13.12
N CYS A 358 0.83 -7.30 13.76
CA CYS A 358 1.32 -5.96 13.52
C CYS A 358 2.03 -5.42 14.76
N THR A 359 3.10 -4.66 14.56
CA THR A 359 3.81 -3.98 15.65
C THR A 359 4.14 -2.54 15.27
N PHE A 360 4.03 -1.64 16.23
CA PHE A 360 4.39 -0.23 16.05
C PHE A 360 5.86 -0.04 16.36
N GLN A 361 6.55 0.74 15.53
CA GLN A 361 7.93 1.12 15.69
C GLN A 361 8.03 2.63 15.83
N ASP A 362 8.55 3.07 16.98
CA ASP A 362 8.89 4.47 17.21
C ASP A 362 10.19 4.81 16.48
N LYS A 363 10.32 6.09 16.10
CA LYS A 363 11.51 6.61 15.41
C LYS A 363 12.78 6.31 16.20
N GLY A 364 13.72 5.58 15.59
CA GLY A 364 15.01 5.21 16.20
C GLY A 364 15.02 3.86 16.96
N LYS A 365 13.90 3.13 17.04
CA LYS A 365 13.90 1.73 17.48
C LYS A 365 14.24 0.80 16.31
N GLU A 366 14.96 -0.27 16.61
CA GLU A 366 15.39 -1.25 15.62
C GLU A 366 14.23 -2.15 15.16
N LEU A 367 13.98 -2.19 13.86
CA LEU A 367 13.03 -3.10 13.19
C LEU A 367 13.22 -4.57 13.64
N VAL A 368 14.48 -4.91 13.93
CA VAL A 368 14.92 -6.26 14.26
C VAL A 368 14.29 -6.82 15.53
N SER A 369 14.14 -5.99 16.58
CA SER A 369 13.59 -6.47 17.86
C SER A 369 12.14 -6.94 17.72
N SER A 370 11.35 -6.21 16.92
CA SER A 370 9.95 -6.56 16.69
C SER A 370 9.81 -7.77 15.77
N LEU A 371 10.68 -7.87 14.74
CA LEU A 371 10.69 -9.01 13.82
C LEU A 371 10.99 -10.32 14.57
N LYS A 372 11.96 -10.31 15.48
CA LYS A 372 12.29 -11.45 16.35
C LYS A 372 11.06 -11.95 17.12
N ILE A 373 10.32 -11.04 17.78
CA ILE A 373 9.14 -11.41 18.56
C ILE A 373 8.07 -12.04 17.66
N CYS A 374 7.79 -11.43 16.51
CA CYS A 374 6.82 -11.95 15.54
C CYS A 374 7.21 -13.35 15.03
N MET A 375 8.49 -13.58 14.73
CA MET A 375 8.98 -14.86 14.25
C MET A 375 8.85 -15.96 15.32
N LEU A 376 9.22 -15.66 16.57
CA LEU A 376 9.11 -16.63 17.67
C LEU A 376 7.66 -17.06 17.89
N GLU A 377 6.73 -16.10 17.93
CA GLU A 377 5.30 -16.41 18.05
C GLU A 377 4.76 -17.20 16.85
N ALA A 378 5.23 -16.89 15.63
CA ALA A 378 4.85 -17.64 14.44
C ALA A 378 5.31 -19.11 14.50
N VAL A 379 6.54 -19.36 14.97
CA VAL A 379 7.07 -20.73 15.16
C VAL A 379 6.27 -21.48 16.23
N VAL A 380 5.89 -20.81 17.32
CA VAL A 380 5.01 -21.39 18.34
C VAL A 380 3.64 -21.74 17.76
N LYS A 381 3.02 -20.82 17.01
CA LYS A 381 1.72 -21.08 16.35
C LYS A 381 1.79 -22.18 15.30
N TYR A 382 2.89 -22.30 14.59
CA TYR A 382 3.11 -23.41 13.68
C TYR A 382 3.21 -24.74 14.42
N TYR A 383 3.91 -24.77 15.56
CA TYR A 383 4.00 -25.98 16.39
C TYR A 383 2.66 -26.38 17.00
N GLU A 384 1.82 -25.43 17.43
CA GLU A 384 0.46 -25.70 17.91
C GLU A 384 -0.40 -26.41 16.85
N VAL A 385 -0.22 -26.06 15.57
CA VAL A 385 -1.01 -26.62 14.45
C VAL A 385 -0.44 -27.93 13.92
N ASN A 386 0.89 -28.07 13.85
CA ASN A 386 1.54 -29.19 13.15
C ASN A 386 2.20 -30.20 14.10
N HIS A 387 2.29 -29.90 15.41
CA HIS A 387 3.06 -30.65 16.41
C HIS A 387 4.53 -30.87 16.03
N LYS A 388 5.04 -30.06 15.11
CA LYS A 388 6.42 -30.03 14.64
C LYS A 388 6.78 -28.58 14.29
N ARG A 389 8.04 -28.21 14.52
CA ARG A 389 8.59 -26.91 14.13
C ARG A 389 9.00 -26.94 12.65
N PRO A 390 8.94 -25.83 11.91
CA PRO A 390 9.30 -25.83 10.50
C PRO A 390 10.78 -26.15 10.31
N ASP A 391 11.11 -27.01 9.35
CA ASP A 391 12.51 -27.35 9.05
C ASP A 391 13.15 -26.28 8.14
N ARG A 392 12.30 -25.56 7.39
CA ARG A 392 12.71 -24.50 6.45
C ARG A 392 11.80 -23.29 6.58
N ILE A 393 12.40 -22.11 6.55
CA ILE A 393 11.69 -20.83 6.63
C ILE A 393 12.12 -19.97 5.43
N PHE A 394 11.16 -19.55 4.62
CA PHE A 394 11.37 -18.58 3.53
C PHE A 394 10.78 -17.24 3.97
N LEU A 395 11.61 -16.21 4.07
CA LEU A 395 11.21 -14.86 4.42
C LEU A 395 11.18 -14.01 3.13
N PHE A 396 10.08 -13.32 2.88
CA PHE A 396 9.98 -12.33 1.80
C PHE A 396 9.84 -10.94 2.44
N ARG A 397 10.87 -10.10 2.28
CA ARG A 397 10.92 -8.76 2.86
C ARG A 397 10.71 -7.69 1.78
N ASP A 398 9.59 -6.95 1.87
CA ASP A 398 9.24 -5.89 0.91
C ASP A 398 9.81 -4.51 1.32
N GLY A 399 9.99 -3.59 0.37
CA GLY A 399 10.30 -2.19 0.67
C GLY A 399 11.74 -1.93 1.15
N VAL A 400 12.69 -2.80 0.82
CA VAL A 400 14.12 -2.58 1.08
C VAL A 400 14.77 -1.98 -0.16
N GLY A 401 15.30 -0.76 -0.05
CA GLY A 401 16.07 -0.15 -1.14
C GLY A 401 17.50 -0.70 -1.19
N ASP A 402 18.17 -0.60 -2.35
CA ASP A 402 19.53 -1.11 -2.56
C ASP A 402 20.53 -0.64 -1.50
N GLY A 403 20.42 0.61 -1.04
CA GLY A 403 21.27 1.18 0.00
C GLY A 403 21.04 0.62 1.42
N GLN A 404 20.02 -0.23 1.62
CA GLN A 404 19.68 -0.84 2.91
C GLN A 404 19.93 -2.35 2.92
N LEU A 405 20.31 -2.97 1.79
CA LEU A 405 20.49 -4.41 1.67
C LEU A 405 21.56 -4.95 2.62
N SER A 406 22.69 -4.25 2.76
CA SER A 406 23.74 -4.65 3.70
C SER A 406 23.24 -4.67 5.14
N TYR A 407 22.50 -3.64 5.54
CA TYR A 407 21.91 -3.55 6.88
C TYR A 407 20.92 -4.70 7.15
N VAL A 408 20.04 -5.00 6.20
CA VAL A 408 19.08 -6.11 6.33
C VAL A 408 19.82 -7.45 6.43
N SER A 409 20.78 -7.69 5.54
CA SER A 409 21.54 -8.95 5.51
C SER A 409 22.37 -9.16 6.77
N GLU A 410 23.11 -8.15 7.21
CA GLU A 410 24.08 -8.29 8.31
C GLU A 410 23.42 -8.18 9.69
N PHE A 411 22.30 -7.45 9.81
CA PHE A 411 21.67 -7.21 11.12
C PHE A 411 20.32 -7.91 11.28
N GLU A 412 19.41 -7.82 10.31
CA GLU A 412 18.08 -8.43 10.46
C GLU A 412 18.15 -9.95 10.40
N VAL A 413 18.83 -10.50 9.38
CA VAL A 413 18.92 -11.94 9.17
C VAL A 413 19.69 -12.64 10.28
N ASP A 414 20.85 -12.10 10.68
CA ASP A 414 21.67 -12.70 11.72
C ASP A 414 20.96 -12.73 13.08
N GLN A 415 20.31 -11.64 13.48
CA GLN A 415 19.55 -11.61 14.73
C GLN A 415 18.32 -12.54 14.68
N LEU A 416 17.68 -12.68 13.52
CA LEU A 416 16.59 -13.62 13.31
C LEU A 416 17.09 -15.06 13.49
N ILE A 417 18.21 -15.42 12.87
CA ILE A 417 18.83 -16.75 13.01
C ILE A 417 19.19 -17.03 14.47
N GLN A 418 19.83 -16.08 15.15
CA GLN A 418 20.16 -16.20 16.57
C GLN A 418 18.92 -16.35 17.46
N SER A 419 17.79 -15.77 17.05
CA SER A 419 16.55 -15.86 17.84
C SER A 419 16.00 -17.27 17.93
N PHE A 420 16.24 -18.16 16.95
CA PHE A 420 15.70 -19.52 16.97
C PHE A 420 16.21 -20.36 18.15
N ALA A 421 17.40 -20.06 18.67
CA ALA A 421 17.93 -20.67 19.88
C ALA A 421 17.03 -20.41 21.11
N ASN A 422 16.27 -19.32 21.12
CA ASN A 422 15.30 -19.02 22.19
C ASN A 422 14.07 -19.94 22.15
N VAL A 423 13.79 -20.62 21.03
CA VAL A 423 12.71 -21.60 20.93
C VAL A 423 13.16 -22.94 21.50
N SER A 424 14.38 -23.35 21.17
CA SER A 424 15.05 -24.54 21.70
C SER A 424 16.55 -24.44 21.37
N PRO A 425 17.48 -24.82 22.27
CA PRO A 425 18.92 -24.73 22.02
C PRO A 425 19.40 -25.39 20.72
N ASP A 426 18.75 -26.49 20.32
CA ASP A 426 19.12 -27.28 19.14
C ASP A 426 18.33 -26.91 17.86
N TYR A 427 17.42 -25.93 17.94
CA TYR A 427 16.58 -25.59 16.80
C TYR A 427 17.29 -24.65 15.83
N LYS A 428 17.69 -25.20 14.69
CA LYS A 428 18.41 -24.51 13.61
C LYS A 428 17.73 -24.77 12.25
N PRO A 429 16.61 -24.08 11.95
CA PRO A 429 15.93 -24.24 10.67
C PRO A 429 16.79 -23.70 9.52
N LYS A 430 16.58 -24.21 8.30
CA LYS A 430 17.19 -23.62 7.10
C LYS A 430 16.42 -22.36 6.73
N VAL A 431 17.09 -21.21 6.65
CA VAL A 431 16.46 -19.92 6.36
C VAL A 431 16.91 -19.42 4.99
N ALA A 432 15.95 -18.90 4.22
CA ALA A 432 16.19 -18.10 3.02
C ALA A 432 15.44 -16.78 3.16
N VAL A 433 16.08 -15.66 2.79
CA VAL A 433 15.53 -14.29 2.87
C VAL A 433 15.61 -13.63 1.50
#